data_AF-A0A392RJ42-F1
#
_entry.id   AF-A0A392RJ42-F1
#
_cell.length_a   1.000
_cell.length_b   1.000
_cell.length_c   1.000
_cell.angle_alpha   90.00
_cell.angle_beta   90.00
_cell.angle_gamma   90.00
#
_symmetry.space_group_name_H-M   'P 1'
#
loop_
_entity.id
_entity.type
_entity.pdbx_description
1 polymer ?
#
loop_
_entity_poly.entity_id
_entity_poly.type
_entity_poly.pdbx_seq_one_letter_code
_entity_poly.pdbx_strand_id
1 'polypeptide(L)'
;MGNGFVGDQFFLEKRIPLLPTLAARQDAFNIYFEWDNDFGVPGAFYIKNYMQAEFYLVSLTLDDIPGHDSITFLCNSWVYNAKQYRKDRIFFANK
;
A
#
# COMPACT_ATOMS: atom_id res chain seq x y z
N MET A 1 -21.03 10.66 11.15
CA MET A 1 -20.11 10.28 10.06
C MET A 1 -18.79 9.94 10.72
N GLY A 2 -18.47 8.64 10.79
CA GLY A 2 -17.25 8.16 11.44
C GLY A 2 -16.09 8.12 10.46
N ASN A 3 -14.86 8.22 10.97
CA ASN A 3 -13.68 7.86 10.20
C ASN A 3 -13.66 6.33 10.04
N GLY A 4 -13.16 5.83 8.90
CA GLY A 4 -12.92 4.40 8.72
C GLY A 4 -11.94 3.86 9.76
N PHE A 5 -12.01 2.55 10.04
CA PHE A 5 -11.03 1.91 10.92
C PHE A 5 -9.64 1.98 10.29
N VAL A 6 -8.62 2.25 11.11
CA VAL A 6 -7.22 2.29 10.68
C VAL A 6 -6.49 1.15 11.39
N GLY A 7 -5.95 0.20 10.61
CA GLY A 7 -5.17 -0.92 11.12
C GLY A 7 -3.78 -0.53 11.61
N ASP A 8 -3.07 -1.53 12.12
CA ASP A 8 -1.70 -1.39 12.59
C ASP A 8 -0.72 -1.10 11.46
N GLN A 9 0.46 -0.61 11.84
CA GLN A 9 1.53 -0.32 10.90
C GLN A 9 2.32 -1.59 10.56
N PHE A 10 2.48 -1.86 9.26
CA PHE A 10 3.29 -2.95 8.73
C PHE A 10 4.44 -2.42 7.87
N PHE A 11 5.52 -3.19 7.76
CA PHE A 11 6.69 -2.85 6.96
C PHE A 11 6.87 -3.85 5.81
N LEU A 12 7.47 -3.40 4.70
CA LEU A 12 7.79 -4.28 3.58
C LEU A 12 8.75 -5.39 4.05
N GLU A 13 8.45 -6.64 3.69
CA GLU A 13 9.25 -7.78 4.13
C GLU A 13 10.39 -8.09 3.16
N LYS A 14 10.06 -8.69 2.01
CA LYS A 14 11.01 -9.22 1.04
C LYS A 14 10.69 -8.71 -0.35
N ARG A 15 11.74 -8.33 -1.07
CA ARG A 15 11.67 -8.07 -2.51
C ARG A 15 11.32 -9.36 -3.24
N ILE A 16 10.37 -9.28 -4.15
CA ILE A 16 9.93 -10.39 -4.98
C ILE A 16 10.86 -10.45 -6.20
N PRO A 17 11.53 -11.59 -6.46
CA PRO A 17 12.54 -11.67 -7.51
C PRO A 17 11.94 -11.75 -8.93
N LEU A 18 10.66 -12.13 -9.07
CA LEU A 18 10.04 -12.30 -10.38
C LEU A 18 8.53 -12.01 -10.34
N LEU A 19 8.14 -10.94 -11.02
CA LEU A 19 6.76 -10.72 -11.46
C LEU A 19 6.80 -10.49 -12.97
N PRO A 20 6.23 -11.39 -13.79
CA PRO A 20 6.31 -11.30 -15.26
C PRO A 20 5.74 -10.01 -15.84
N THR A 21 4.84 -9.35 -15.11
CA THR A 21 4.14 -8.11 -15.49
C THR A 21 4.88 -6.84 -15.08
N LEU A 22 6.01 -6.95 -14.39
CA LEU A 22 6.75 -5.82 -13.85
C LEU A 22 7.51 -5.10 -14.97
N ALA A 23 7.28 -3.78 -15.13
CA ALA A 23 7.97 -3.02 -16.16
C ALA A 23 9.48 -2.92 -15.85
N ALA A 24 10.31 -2.75 -16.87
CA ALA A 24 11.74 -2.52 -16.68
C ALA A 24 11.96 -1.35 -15.71
N ARG A 25 12.68 -1.61 -14.60
CA ARG A 25 12.98 -0.70 -13.46
C ARG A 25 11.92 -0.59 -12.35
N GLN A 26 10.91 -1.43 -12.34
CA GLN A 26 10.05 -1.58 -11.18
C GLN A 26 10.58 -2.69 -10.27
N ASP A 27 10.41 -2.51 -8.96
CA ASP A 27 10.65 -3.51 -7.93
C ASP A 27 9.33 -3.81 -7.22
N ALA A 28 9.14 -5.07 -6.85
CA ALA A 28 7.97 -5.50 -6.11
C ALA A 28 8.38 -6.07 -4.76
N PHE A 29 7.51 -5.88 -3.77
CA PHE A 29 7.75 -6.28 -2.38
C PHE A 29 6.50 -6.94 -1.83
N ASN A 30 6.68 -7.99 -1.05
CA ASN A 30 5.59 -8.59 -0.28
C ASN A 30 5.36 -7.81 1.02
N ILE A 31 4.08 -7.72 1.38
CA ILE A 31 3.61 -7.21 2.66
C ILE A 31 2.39 -8.03 3.06
N TYR A 32 2.29 -8.34 4.35
CA TYR A 32 1.15 -9.03 4.93
C TYR A 32 0.52 -8.11 5.97
N PHE A 33 -0.81 -8.05 5.97
CA PHE A 33 -1.59 -7.30 6.94
C PHE A 33 -2.38 -8.30 7.78
N GLU A 34 -2.34 -8.14 9.10
CA GLU A 34 -3.35 -8.79 9.94
C GLU A 34 -4.69 -8.06 9.71
N TRP A 35 -5.71 -8.82 9.32
CA TRP A 35 -7.01 -8.30 8.93
C TRP A 35 -8.10 -9.06 9.68
N ASP A 36 -8.88 -8.34 10.49
CA ASP A 36 -10.09 -8.89 11.11
C ASP A 36 -11.31 -8.56 10.23
N ASN A 37 -12.28 -9.47 10.17
CA ASN A 37 -13.50 -9.31 9.37
C ASN A 37 -14.30 -8.05 9.75
N ASP A 38 -14.13 -7.55 10.99
CA ASP A 38 -14.76 -6.32 11.48
C ASP A 38 -14.26 -5.05 10.76
N PHE A 39 -13.12 -5.11 10.06
CA PHE A 39 -12.56 -3.99 9.29
C PHE A 39 -13.30 -3.74 7.97
N GLY A 40 -14.11 -4.70 7.52
CA GLY A 40 -14.82 -4.63 6.25
C GLY A 40 -13.88 -4.77 5.05
N VAL A 41 -14.01 -3.87 4.07
CA VAL A 41 -13.23 -3.90 2.81
C VAL A 41 -12.23 -2.74 2.80
N PRO A 42 -10.92 -2.99 2.57
CA PRO A 42 -9.92 -1.92 2.48
C PRO A 42 -10.26 -0.92 1.36
N GLY A 43 -10.57 0.32 1.74
CA GLY A 43 -10.85 1.40 0.78
C GLY A 43 -9.70 2.39 0.58
N ALA A 44 -8.74 2.43 1.51
CA ALA A 44 -7.60 3.31 1.48
C ALA A 44 -6.45 2.75 2.33
N PHE A 45 -5.22 3.20 2.06
CA PHE A 45 -4.08 2.92 2.93
C PHE A 45 -3.21 4.16 3.13
N TYR A 46 -2.52 4.20 4.26
CA TYR A 46 -1.48 5.18 4.54
C TYR A 46 -0.10 4.59 4.24
N ILE A 47 0.83 5.44 3.79
CA ILE A 47 2.22 5.06 3.59
C ILE A 47 3.18 6.08 4.17
N LYS A 48 4.25 5.59 4.80
CA LYS A 48 5.35 6.37 5.33
C LYS A 48 6.66 5.86 4.73
N ASN A 49 7.39 6.76 4.08
CA ASN A 49 8.77 6.48 3.66
C ASN A 49 9.74 6.92 4.76
N TYR A 50 10.40 5.97 5.41
CA TYR A 50 11.43 6.24 6.41
C TYR A 50 12.85 6.30 5.84
N MET A 51 13.03 6.04 4.54
CA MET A 51 14.31 6.09 3.84
C MET A 51 14.73 7.53 3.56
N GLN A 52 16.04 7.78 3.40
CA GLN A 52 16.55 9.12 3.08
C GLN A 52 16.12 9.60 1.69
N ALA A 53 16.08 8.69 0.70
CA ALA A 53 15.67 8.98 -0.65
C ALA A 53 14.15 8.78 -0.83
N GLU A 54 13.54 9.56 -1.72
CA GLU A 54 12.20 9.31 -2.23
C GLU A 54 12.16 8.09 -3.16
N PHE A 55 10.99 7.49 -3.27
CA PHE A 55 10.71 6.46 -4.27
C PHE A 55 9.39 6.74 -4.99
N TYR A 56 9.24 6.18 -6.18
CA TYR A 56 8.01 6.26 -6.95
C TYR A 56 7.14 5.05 -6.67
N LEU A 57 5.99 5.25 -6.02
CA LEU A 57 5.02 4.20 -5.74
C LEU A 57 4.07 4.05 -6.93
N VAL A 58 4.12 2.89 -7.58
CA VAL A 58 3.29 2.57 -8.76
C VAL A 58 1.91 2.12 -8.30
N SER A 59 1.84 1.04 -7.52
CA SER A 59 0.59 0.46 -7.05
C SER A 59 0.77 -0.36 -5.78
N LEU A 60 -0.35 -0.64 -5.11
CA LEU A 60 -0.50 -1.70 -4.11
C LEU A 60 -1.63 -2.62 -4.59
N THR A 61 -1.42 -3.92 -4.52
CA THR A 61 -2.47 -4.91 -4.77
C THR A 61 -2.60 -5.75 -3.51
N LEU A 62 -3.84 -5.88 -3.02
CA LEU A 62 -4.18 -6.76 -1.92
C LEU A 62 -4.94 -7.95 -2.46
N ASP A 63 -4.33 -9.12 -2.36
CA ASP A 63 -4.94 -10.42 -2.68
C ASP A 63 -5.56 -11.04 -1.41
N ASP A 64 -6.30 -12.14 -1.56
CA ASP A 64 -6.86 -12.93 -0.45
C ASP A 64 -7.79 -12.17 0.50
N ILE A 65 -8.54 -11.17 0.01
CA ILE A 65 -9.58 -10.49 0.79
C ILE A 65 -10.83 -11.39 0.88
N PRO A 66 -11.29 -11.77 2.09
CA PRO A 66 -12.45 -12.64 2.23
C PRO A 66 -13.70 -12.08 1.55
N GLY A 67 -14.25 -12.82 0.58
CA GLY A 67 -15.48 -12.44 -0.13
C GLY A 67 -15.33 -11.36 -1.20
N HIS A 68 -14.09 -10.97 -1.54
CA HIS A 68 -13.80 -9.97 -2.56
C HIS A 68 -12.68 -10.42 -3.51
N ASP A 69 -12.72 -9.92 -4.74
CA ASP A 69 -11.58 -10.03 -5.64
C ASP A 69 -10.40 -9.15 -5.14
N SER A 70 -9.23 -9.36 -5.73
CA SER A 70 -8.03 -8.56 -5.45
C SER A 70 -8.32 -7.06 -5.58
N ILE A 71 -7.93 -6.28 -4.57
CA ILE A 71 -8.12 -4.82 -4.56
C ILE A 71 -6.85 -4.15 -5.04
N THR A 72 -6.95 -3.35 -6.10
CA THR A 72 -5.81 -2.60 -6.66
C THR A 72 -5.91 -1.10 -6.38
N PHE A 73 -4.84 -0.55 -5.84
CA PHE A 73 -4.64 0.87 -5.59
C PHE A 73 -3.64 1.43 -6.60
N LEU A 74 -4.11 2.14 -7.62
CA LEU A 74 -3.25 2.81 -8.61
C LEU A 74 -2.72 4.12 -8.01
N CYS A 75 -1.44 4.14 -7.64
CA CYS A 75 -0.86 5.23 -6.86
C CYS A 75 -0.14 6.25 -7.74
N ASN A 76 0.75 5.78 -8.63
CA ASN A 76 1.53 6.57 -9.59
C ASN A 76 2.07 7.91 -9.03
N SER A 77 2.73 7.85 -7.87
CA SER A 77 3.19 9.06 -7.18
C SER A 77 4.54 8.87 -6.48
N TRP A 78 5.31 9.96 -6.42
CA TRP A 78 6.47 10.09 -5.55
C TRP A 78 6.07 10.11 -4.07
N VAL A 79 6.79 9.34 -3.26
CA VAL A 79 6.68 9.28 -1.79
C VAL A 79 8.01 9.73 -1.19
N TYR A 80 8.01 10.99 -0.74
CA TYR A 80 9.11 11.65 -0.05
C TYR A 80 9.26 11.11 1.38
N ASN A 81 10.39 11.40 2.02
CA ASN A 81 10.61 11.02 3.42
C ASN A 81 9.46 11.56 4.30
N ALA A 82 8.96 10.74 5.23
CA ALA A 82 7.82 11.06 6.08
C ALA A 82 7.99 12.39 6.85
N LYS A 83 9.23 12.79 7.18
CA LYS A 83 9.53 14.07 7.84
C LYS A 83 9.20 15.30 6.99
N GLN A 84 9.04 15.14 5.66
CA GLN A 84 8.71 16.23 4.74
C GLN A 84 7.19 16.47 4.64
N TYR A 85 6.36 15.59 5.20
CA TYR A 85 4.91 15.74 5.18
C TYR A 85 4.36 16.22 6.53
N ARG A 86 3.34 17.08 6.47
CA ARG A 86 2.55 17.48 7.66
C ARG A 86 1.55 16.41 8.10
N LYS A 87 1.13 15.56 7.17
CA LYS A 87 0.19 14.45 7.36
C LYS A 87 0.61 13.28 6.51
N ASP A 88 0.28 12.08 6.96
CA ASP A 88 0.61 10.86 6.24
C ASP A 88 -0.02 10.83 4.85
N ARG A 89 0.73 10.27 3.90
CA ARG A 89 0.24 10.09 2.53
C ARG A 89 -0.80 8.99 2.52
N ILE A 90 -1.94 9.27 1.89
CA ILE A 90 -3.06 8.34 1.73
C ILE A 90 -3.31 8.08 0.25
N PHE A 91 -3.64 6.83 -0.09
CA PHE A 91 -4.07 6.41 -1.41
C PHE A 91 -5.39 5.64 -1.29
N PHE A 92 -6.24 5.73 -2.32
CA PHE A 92 -7.58 5.14 -2.33
C PHE A 92 -7.67 4.02 -3.36
N ALA A 93 -8.51 3.02 -3.09
CA ALA A 93 -8.78 1.94 -4.02
C ALA A 93 -9.44 2.50 -5.28
N ASN A 94 -9.09 1.95 -6.44
CA ASN A 94 -9.82 2.24 -7.67
C ASN A 94 -11.18 1.54 -7.58
N LYS A 95 -12.28 2.24 -7.90
CA LYS A 95 -13.64 1.69 -7.89
C LYS A 95 -14.15 1.45 -9.30
#